data_AF-A0A8J7R2N5-F1
#
_entry.id   AF-A0A8J7R2N5-F1
#
_cell.length_a   1.000
_cell.length_b   1.000
_cell.length_c   1.000
_cell.angle_alpha   90.00
_cell.angle_beta   90.00
_cell.angle_gamma   90.00
#
_symmetry.space_group_name_H-M   'P 1'
#
loop_
_entity.id
_entity.type
_entity.pdbx_description
1 polymer ?
#
loop_
_entity_poly.entity_id
_entity_poly.type
_entity_poly.pdbx_seq_one_letter_code
_entity_poly.pdbx_strand_id
1 'polypeptide(L)'
;MSVPTIFSRFLGGMGVPHTNTYSDREFYTMTFKSLYGLSHLLTTYGIKNEGLNFTDKNEVKQLATPFLAQTKSGVFVIINEIDPLAGTVRYDSRGENLSTSYDNFIKAWNGIALLAFPDKDSREPGYASHRLTEIIYSLTKYALALAALFVFAYFFVTRHIYAHLSTVLLTAFDCIGLYFSFLLLQKSLNIHTAASERVCGILEQGGCDSIMQLKVSKLFGVFSWSEVGFGYFGISLVTLLIFPHLLPQLALCNVCCLPYTVWSIWYQRFRAHHWCTLCVGVQSTLWALFFCYLGGGWLRHAFPLHIDFLTLIAVYVFAVLFINYTLRIFKNLPNHEKNTGT
;
A
#
# COMPACT_ATOMS: atom_id res chain seq x y z
N MET A 1 4.61 -4.40 -2.77
CA MET A 1 4.37 -5.85 -2.60
C MET A 1 5.48 -6.37 -1.72
N SER A 2 5.14 -7.10 -0.66
CA SER A 2 6.13 -7.88 0.11
C SER A 2 6.84 -8.85 -0.84
N VAL A 3 8.09 -9.15 -0.55
CA VAL A 3 8.84 -10.17 -1.29
C VAL A 3 8.14 -11.52 -1.09
N PRO A 4 7.84 -12.30 -2.15
CA PRO A 4 7.21 -13.60 -2.01
C PRO A 4 8.05 -14.55 -1.13
N THR A 5 7.38 -15.50 -0.48
CA THR A 5 8.06 -16.44 0.42
C THR A 5 9.11 -17.28 -0.31
N ILE A 6 10.00 -17.90 0.44
CA ILE A 6 11.00 -18.82 -0.14
C ILE A 6 10.34 -19.96 -0.92
N PHE A 7 9.17 -20.41 -0.49
CA PHE A 7 8.44 -21.48 -1.16
C PHE A 7 7.92 -21.04 -2.53
N SER A 8 7.21 -19.90 -2.60
CA SER A 8 6.72 -19.35 -3.88
C SER A 8 7.87 -19.04 -4.84
N ARG A 9 8.98 -18.48 -4.34
CA ARG A 9 10.18 -18.24 -5.17
C ARG A 9 10.81 -19.53 -5.67
N PHE A 10 10.84 -20.58 -4.85
CA PHE A 10 11.34 -21.89 -5.24
C PHE A 10 10.46 -22.54 -6.31
N LEU A 11 9.13 -22.51 -6.15
CA LEU A 11 8.18 -22.96 -7.17
C LEU A 11 8.35 -22.18 -8.49
N GLY A 12 8.56 -20.86 -8.41
CA GLY A 12 8.84 -20.00 -9.56
C GLY A 12 10.15 -20.36 -10.28
N GLY A 13 11.22 -20.63 -9.53
CA GLY A 13 12.49 -21.07 -10.07
C GLY A 13 12.41 -22.42 -10.79
N MET A 14 11.51 -23.30 -10.35
CA MET A 14 11.23 -24.59 -11.00
C MET A 14 10.21 -24.50 -12.16
N GLY A 15 9.60 -23.34 -12.38
CA GLY A 15 8.55 -23.18 -13.41
C GLY A 15 7.22 -23.86 -13.07
N VAL A 16 6.97 -24.20 -11.80
CA VAL A 16 5.73 -24.85 -11.37
C VAL A 16 4.57 -23.82 -11.39
N PRO A 17 3.43 -24.11 -12.04
CA PRO A 17 2.28 -23.21 -12.03
C PRO A 17 1.71 -23.03 -10.62
N HIS A 18 1.80 -21.79 -10.11
CA HIS A 18 1.28 -21.41 -8.80
C HIS A 18 0.90 -19.92 -8.78
N THR A 19 0.14 -19.55 -7.77
CA THR A 19 -0.19 -18.19 -7.39
C THR A 19 0.59 -17.84 -6.12
N ASN A 20 1.19 -16.64 -6.09
CA ASN A 20 1.99 -16.20 -4.94
C ASN A 20 1.13 -16.10 -3.68
N THR A 21 -0.11 -15.59 -3.81
CA THR A 21 -0.99 -15.37 -2.66
C THR A 21 -1.35 -16.68 -1.96
N TYR A 22 -1.69 -17.72 -2.71
CA TYR A 22 -2.02 -19.03 -2.13
C TYR A 22 -0.77 -19.71 -1.57
N SER A 23 0.30 -19.80 -2.36
CA SER A 23 1.55 -20.47 -1.94
C SER A 23 2.19 -19.81 -0.71
N ASP A 24 2.17 -18.48 -0.64
CA ASP A 24 2.64 -17.75 0.54
C ASP A 24 1.75 -18.04 1.75
N ARG A 25 0.43 -18.03 1.57
CA ARG A 25 -0.52 -18.36 2.66
C ARG A 25 -0.27 -19.76 3.21
N GLU A 26 -0.18 -20.76 2.33
CA GLU A 26 0.08 -22.14 2.75
C GLU A 26 1.41 -22.25 3.50
N PHE A 27 2.47 -21.58 3.01
CA PHE A 27 3.76 -21.50 3.70
C PHE A 27 3.67 -20.88 5.11
N TYR A 28 2.89 -19.80 5.27
CA TYR A 28 2.70 -19.17 6.58
C TYR A 28 1.86 -20.02 7.54
N THR A 29 0.91 -20.80 7.02
CA THR A 29 0.06 -21.69 7.82
C THR A 29 0.72 -23.02 8.19
N MET A 30 1.93 -23.30 7.70
CA MET A 30 2.67 -24.50 8.05
C MET A 30 2.90 -24.59 9.56
N THR A 31 2.57 -25.75 10.14
CA THR A 31 2.81 -26.02 11.58
C THR A 31 4.30 -25.96 11.93
N PHE A 32 5.16 -26.40 11.01
CA PHE A 32 6.62 -26.40 11.19
C PHE A 32 7.31 -25.79 9.97
N LYS A 33 8.01 -24.67 10.14
CA LYS A 33 8.88 -24.06 9.11
C LYS A 33 10.22 -24.78 9.03
N SER A 34 10.18 -26.10 8.84
CA SER A 34 11.33 -27.00 8.76
C SER A 34 11.41 -27.65 7.38
N LEU A 35 12.50 -28.38 7.14
CA LEU A 35 12.67 -29.19 5.92
C LEU A 35 11.52 -30.18 5.72
N TYR A 36 11.04 -30.79 6.81
CA TYR A 36 9.87 -31.69 6.78
C TYR A 36 8.60 -30.97 6.33
N GLY A 37 8.33 -29.78 6.88
CA GLY A 37 7.17 -29.00 6.46
C GLY A 37 7.24 -28.60 4.98
N LEU A 38 8.42 -28.20 4.49
CA LEU A 38 8.63 -27.85 3.09
C LEU A 38 8.47 -29.07 2.17
N SER A 39 9.00 -30.23 2.56
CA SER A 39 8.83 -31.50 1.88
C SER A 39 7.34 -31.88 1.76
N HIS A 40 6.59 -31.75 2.85
CA HIS A 40 5.15 -32.00 2.86
C HIS A 40 4.40 -31.02 1.94
N LEU A 41 4.76 -29.74 1.98
CA LEU A 41 4.13 -28.72 1.13
C LEU A 41 4.46 -28.91 -0.36
N LEU A 42 5.67 -29.34 -0.72
CA LEU A 42 5.98 -29.75 -2.10
C LEU A 42 5.11 -30.93 -2.55
N THR A 43 4.86 -31.87 -1.64
CA THR A 43 4.04 -33.05 -1.91
C THR A 43 2.59 -32.68 -2.22
N THR A 44 2.01 -31.66 -1.54
CA THR A 44 0.64 -31.21 -1.85
C THR A 44 0.53 -30.59 -3.23
N TYR A 45 1.62 -30.08 -3.81
CA TYR A 45 1.70 -29.57 -5.19
C TYR A 45 2.01 -30.69 -6.21
N GLY A 46 2.07 -31.94 -5.76
CA GLY A 46 2.43 -33.09 -6.60
C GLY A 46 3.90 -33.09 -7.01
N ILE A 47 4.79 -32.46 -6.22
CA ILE A 47 6.23 -32.41 -6.49
C ILE A 47 6.93 -33.45 -5.62
N LYS A 48 7.54 -34.45 -6.26
CA LYS A 48 8.41 -35.40 -5.57
C LYS A 48 9.64 -34.67 -5.07
N ASN A 49 10.12 -35.01 -3.87
CA ASN A 49 11.23 -34.30 -3.27
C ASN A 49 12.05 -35.24 -2.39
N GLU A 50 13.34 -34.94 -2.26
CA GLU A 50 14.30 -35.74 -1.50
C GLU A 50 15.20 -34.83 -0.66
N GLY A 51 15.26 -35.11 0.63
CA GLY A 51 16.18 -34.45 1.56
C GLY A 51 17.49 -35.24 1.63
N LEU A 52 18.60 -34.63 1.23
CA LEU A 52 19.92 -35.21 1.27
C LEU A 52 20.78 -34.54 2.36
N ASN A 53 21.59 -35.35 3.02
CA ASN A 53 22.61 -34.89 3.97
C ASN A 53 23.99 -35.31 3.49
N PHE A 54 24.80 -34.34 3.09
CA PHE A 54 26.12 -34.55 2.52
C PHE A 54 27.19 -34.56 3.61
N THR A 55 27.90 -35.68 3.73
CA THR A 55 29.10 -35.76 4.57
C THR A 55 30.30 -35.15 3.85
N ASP A 56 30.44 -35.40 2.54
CA ASP A 56 31.34 -34.66 1.67
C ASP A 56 30.57 -33.57 0.92
N LYS A 57 30.87 -32.31 1.25
CA LYS A 57 30.21 -31.15 0.65
C LYS A 57 30.60 -30.92 -0.81
N ASN A 58 31.63 -31.61 -1.31
CA ASN A 58 32.05 -31.46 -2.70
C ASN A 58 31.10 -32.11 -3.71
N GLU A 59 30.23 -33.01 -3.27
CA GLU A 59 29.24 -33.69 -4.10
C GLU A 59 28.11 -32.75 -4.58
N VAL A 60 27.99 -31.55 -3.98
CA VAL A 60 26.97 -30.56 -4.33
C VAL A 60 27.02 -30.13 -5.81
N LYS A 61 28.19 -30.25 -6.46
CA LYS A 61 28.39 -29.92 -7.87
C LYS A 61 27.59 -30.81 -8.84
N GLN A 62 27.14 -31.97 -8.36
CA GLN A 62 26.39 -32.95 -9.16
C GLN A 62 24.88 -32.79 -9.02
N LEU A 63 24.43 -31.91 -8.12
CA LEU A 63 23.01 -31.69 -7.87
C LEU A 63 22.35 -30.93 -9.01
N ALA A 64 21.15 -31.38 -9.38
CA ALA A 64 20.28 -30.62 -10.26
C ALA A 64 19.83 -29.33 -9.55
N THR A 65 19.95 -28.20 -10.23
CA THR A 65 19.41 -26.91 -9.78
C THR A 65 18.04 -26.66 -10.42
N PRO A 66 17.14 -25.91 -9.75
CA PRO A 66 17.31 -25.28 -8.44
C PRO A 66 17.03 -26.23 -7.26
N PHE A 67 17.70 -26.02 -6.13
CA PHE A 67 17.45 -26.76 -4.88
C PHE A 67 17.52 -25.86 -3.64
N LEU A 68 16.95 -26.33 -2.53
CA LEU A 68 17.00 -25.60 -1.25
C LEU A 68 18.19 -26.08 -0.41
N ALA A 69 19.03 -25.16 0.03
CA ALA A 69 20.17 -25.45 0.90
C ALA A 69 19.96 -24.83 2.28
N GLN A 70 20.31 -25.54 3.35
CA GLN A 70 20.25 -25.00 4.70
C GLN A 70 21.63 -24.47 5.15
N THR A 71 21.70 -23.21 5.58
CA THR A 71 22.92 -22.65 6.15
C THR A 71 23.16 -23.16 7.56
N LYS A 72 24.39 -23.00 8.07
CA LYS A 72 24.72 -23.29 9.49
C LYS A 72 23.91 -22.48 10.49
N SER A 73 23.37 -21.33 10.09
CA SER A 73 22.45 -20.52 10.90
C SER A 73 21.02 -21.03 10.89
N GLY A 74 20.72 -22.15 10.21
CA GLY A 74 19.39 -22.76 10.14
C GLY A 74 18.47 -22.16 9.09
N VAL A 75 18.94 -21.16 8.33
CA VAL A 75 18.17 -20.46 7.29
C VAL A 75 18.24 -21.21 5.97
N PHE A 76 17.11 -21.28 5.25
CA PHE A 76 17.07 -21.86 3.91
C PHE A 76 17.38 -20.80 2.85
N VAL A 77 18.15 -21.18 1.84
CA VAL A 77 18.45 -20.39 0.64
C VAL A 77 18.19 -21.23 -0.60
N ILE A 78 17.81 -20.59 -1.71
CA ILE A 78 17.58 -21.29 -2.99
C ILE A 78 18.87 -21.20 -3.80
N ILE A 79 19.42 -22.33 -4.23
CA ILE A 79 20.57 -22.39 -5.12
C ILE A 79 20.04 -22.49 -6.55
N ASN A 80 20.28 -21.47 -7.36
CA ASN A 80 19.74 -21.36 -8.72
C ASN A 80 20.70 -21.95 -9.75
N GLU A 81 22.00 -21.66 -9.61
CA GLU A 81 23.03 -22.10 -10.53
C GLU A 81 24.33 -22.36 -9.76
N ILE A 82 25.03 -23.43 -10.15
CA ILE A 82 26.40 -23.72 -9.72
C ILE A 82 27.23 -23.74 -10.99
N ASP A 83 28.18 -22.82 -11.14
CA ASP A 83 29.12 -22.79 -12.26
C ASP A 83 30.44 -23.43 -11.81
N PRO A 84 30.75 -24.67 -12.27
CA PRO A 84 31.98 -25.35 -11.91
C PRO A 84 33.23 -24.72 -12.54
N LEU A 85 33.09 -24.00 -13.66
CA LEU A 85 34.19 -23.40 -14.42
C LEU A 85 34.58 -22.05 -13.83
N ALA A 86 33.60 -21.21 -13.50
CA ALA A 86 33.84 -19.92 -12.84
C ALA A 86 34.04 -20.05 -11.32
N GLY A 87 33.71 -21.20 -10.72
CA GLY A 87 33.79 -21.43 -9.28
C GLY A 87 32.80 -20.58 -8.47
N THR A 88 31.66 -20.23 -9.09
CA THR A 88 30.65 -19.35 -8.47
C THR A 88 29.33 -20.09 -8.24
N VAL A 89 28.65 -19.70 -7.17
CA VAL A 89 27.34 -20.21 -6.79
C VAL A 89 26.37 -19.02 -6.74
N ARG A 90 25.32 -19.09 -7.56
CA ARG A 90 24.24 -18.09 -7.55
C ARG A 90 23.10 -18.60 -6.69
N TYR A 91 22.73 -17.80 -5.71
CA TYR A 91 21.70 -18.14 -4.75
C TYR A 91 20.76 -16.98 -4.50
N ASP A 92 19.51 -17.30 -4.23
CA ASP A 92 18.53 -16.33 -3.78
C ASP A 92 18.46 -16.35 -2.24
N SER A 93 18.78 -15.20 -1.65
CA SER A 93 18.52 -14.91 -0.24
C SER A 93 17.50 -13.79 -0.13
N ARG A 94 16.32 -14.10 0.45
CA ARG A 94 15.24 -13.13 0.73
C ARG A 94 14.81 -12.28 -0.49
N GLY A 95 14.89 -12.83 -1.71
CA GLY A 95 14.47 -12.18 -2.96
C GLY A 95 15.59 -11.45 -3.68
N GLU A 96 16.80 -11.44 -3.11
CA GLU A 96 18.00 -10.90 -3.75
C GLU A 96 18.82 -12.03 -4.34
N ASN A 97 19.09 -11.94 -5.65
CA ASN A 97 19.99 -12.85 -6.34
C ASN A 97 21.43 -12.44 -6.06
N LEU A 98 22.10 -13.25 -5.24
CA LEU A 98 23.49 -13.05 -4.84
C LEU A 98 24.38 -14.07 -5.55
N SER A 99 25.65 -13.70 -5.72
CA SER A 99 26.69 -14.60 -6.20
C SER A 99 27.80 -14.67 -5.15
N THR A 100 28.30 -15.87 -4.89
CA THR A 100 29.44 -16.09 -3.99
C THR A 100 30.39 -17.11 -4.57
N SER A 101 31.63 -17.14 -4.07
CA SER A 101 32.57 -18.19 -4.42
C SER A 101 32.14 -19.53 -3.81
N TYR A 102 32.45 -20.60 -4.52
CA TYR A 102 32.17 -21.96 -4.08
C TYR A 102 32.69 -22.24 -2.66
N ASP A 103 33.93 -21.84 -2.35
CA ASP A 103 34.54 -22.06 -1.04
C ASP A 103 33.77 -21.37 0.10
N ASN A 104 33.24 -20.18 -0.16
CA ASN A 104 32.47 -19.43 0.82
C ASN A 104 31.10 -20.08 1.04
N PHE A 105 30.47 -20.57 -0.02
CA PHE A 105 29.23 -21.34 0.08
C PHE A 105 29.41 -22.60 0.94
N ILE A 106 30.44 -23.42 0.67
CA ILE A 106 30.72 -24.67 1.39
C ILE A 106 30.99 -24.44 2.89
N LYS A 107 31.64 -23.32 3.22
CA LYS A 107 31.86 -22.90 4.62
C LYS A 107 30.56 -22.53 5.32
N ALA A 108 29.62 -21.90 4.62
CA ALA A 108 28.34 -21.42 5.18
C ALA A 108 27.24 -22.50 5.18
N TRP A 109 27.30 -23.47 4.27
CA TRP A 109 26.34 -24.57 4.13
C TRP A 109 26.54 -25.63 5.21
N ASN A 110 25.44 -26.22 5.73
CA ASN A 110 25.49 -27.26 6.76
C ASN A 110 25.54 -28.69 6.20
N GLY A 111 25.40 -28.87 4.88
CA GLY A 111 25.37 -30.18 4.22
C GLY A 111 23.96 -30.69 3.92
N ILE A 112 22.90 -30.01 4.35
CA ILE A 112 21.51 -30.40 4.09
C ILE A 112 21.01 -29.70 2.83
N ALA A 113 20.51 -30.50 1.88
CA ALA A 113 19.83 -30.03 0.68
C ALA A 113 18.45 -30.69 0.53
N LEU A 114 17.48 -29.95 0.01
CA LEU A 114 16.18 -30.48 -0.40
C LEU A 114 16.05 -30.30 -1.91
N LEU A 115 16.06 -31.44 -2.61
CA LEU A 115 15.84 -31.53 -4.05
C LEU A 115 14.35 -31.69 -4.33
N ALA A 116 13.92 -31.13 -5.44
CA ALA A 116 12.54 -31.22 -5.91
C ALA A 116 12.52 -31.61 -7.39
N PHE A 117 11.62 -32.52 -7.72
CA PHE A 117 11.48 -33.13 -9.04
C PHE A 117 10.04 -32.87 -9.54
N PRO A 118 9.78 -31.69 -10.12
CA PRO A 118 8.46 -31.37 -10.66
C PRO A 118 8.19 -32.19 -11.93
N ASP A 119 6.99 -32.77 -11.99
CA ASP A 119 6.45 -33.45 -13.17
C ASP A 119 5.48 -32.50 -13.93
N LYS A 120 5.03 -32.88 -15.13
CA LYS A 120 4.09 -32.07 -15.95
C LYS A 120 2.75 -31.78 -15.26
N ASP A 121 2.38 -32.64 -14.31
CA ASP A 121 1.14 -32.51 -13.54
C ASP A 121 1.34 -31.68 -12.26
N SER A 122 2.58 -31.44 -11.84
CA SER A 122 2.89 -30.66 -10.63
C SER A 122 2.38 -29.23 -10.78
N ARG A 123 1.48 -28.83 -9.88
CA ARG A 123 0.84 -27.52 -9.86
C ARG A 123 0.20 -27.28 -8.50
N GLU A 124 -0.13 -26.03 -8.25
CA GLU A 124 -0.94 -25.67 -7.09
C GLU A 124 -2.32 -26.39 -7.07
N PRO A 125 -2.75 -26.92 -5.92
CA PRO A 125 -4.10 -27.43 -5.73
C PRO A 125 -5.15 -26.35 -6.03
N GLY A 126 -6.05 -26.61 -6.98
CA GLY A 126 -7.08 -25.64 -7.35
C GLY A 126 -6.57 -24.42 -8.12
N TYR A 127 -5.38 -24.51 -8.75
CA TYR A 127 -4.72 -23.41 -9.47
C TYR A 127 -5.66 -22.57 -10.36
N ALA A 128 -6.55 -23.20 -11.13
CA ALA A 128 -7.46 -22.48 -12.02
C ALA A 128 -8.42 -21.55 -11.26
N SER A 129 -8.94 -22.01 -10.12
CA SER A 129 -9.85 -21.23 -9.26
C SER A 129 -9.11 -20.09 -8.57
N HIS A 130 -7.94 -20.36 -8.00
CA HIS A 130 -7.14 -19.32 -7.34
C HIS A 130 -6.62 -18.28 -8.33
N ARG A 131 -6.17 -18.70 -9.52
CA ARG A 131 -5.76 -17.79 -10.58
C ARG A 131 -6.92 -16.93 -11.07
N LEU A 132 -8.10 -17.51 -11.28
CA LEU A 132 -9.29 -16.74 -11.63
C LEU A 132 -9.63 -15.73 -10.54
N THR A 133 -9.53 -16.13 -9.27
CA THR A 133 -9.79 -15.28 -8.11
C THR A 133 -8.81 -14.11 -8.03
N GLU A 134 -7.50 -14.35 -8.20
CA GLU A 134 -6.48 -13.29 -8.26
C GLU A 134 -6.72 -12.33 -9.42
N ILE A 135 -7.09 -12.85 -10.59
CA ILE A 135 -7.43 -12.04 -11.77
C ILE A 135 -8.65 -11.17 -11.47
N ILE A 136 -9.72 -11.74 -10.92
CA ILE A 136 -10.94 -11.00 -10.55
C ILE A 136 -10.61 -9.93 -9.51
N TYR A 137 -9.85 -10.23 -8.46
CA TYR A 137 -9.46 -9.24 -7.45
C TYR A 137 -8.60 -8.12 -8.02
N SER A 138 -7.68 -8.44 -8.94
CA SER A 138 -6.87 -7.44 -9.64
C SER A 138 -7.74 -6.56 -10.53
N LEU A 139 -8.60 -7.17 -11.36
CA LEU A 139 -9.52 -6.48 -12.26
C LEU A 139 -10.54 -5.62 -11.51
N THR A 140 -11.01 -6.05 -10.34
CA THR A 140 -11.99 -5.31 -9.54
C THR A 140 -11.44 -3.93 -9.15
N LYS A 141 -10.15 -3.81 -8.85
CA LYS A 141 -9.51 -2.52 -8.53
C LYS A 141 -9.53 -1.57 -9.74
N TYR A 142 -9.19 -2.09 -10.92
CA TYR A 142 -9.20 -1.32 -12.16
C TYR A 142 -10.62 -0.98 -12.61
N ALA A 143 -11.56 -1.92 -12.49
CA ALA A 143 -12.97 -1.72 -12.80
C ALA A 143 -13.59 -0.66 -11.88
N LEU A 144 -13.28 -0.68 -10.58
CA LEU A 144 -13.73 0.33 -9.64
C LEU A 144 -13.18 1.72 -9.98
N ALA A 145 -11.90 1.81 -10.34
CA ALA A 145 -11.28 3.07 -10.77
C ALA A 145 -11.90 3.60 -12.08
N LEU A 146 -12.14 2.71 -13.05
CA LEU A 146 -12.80 3.07 -14.32
C LEU A 146 -14.24 3.52 -14.09
N ALA A 147 -15.00 2.81 -13.24
CA ALA A 147 -16.36 3.19 -12.89
C ALA A 147 -16.41 4.56 -12.20
N ALA A 148 -15.50 4.83 -11.26
CA ALA A 148 -15.38 6.12 -10.60
C ALA A 148 -15.06 7.25 -11.62
N LEU A 149 -14.12 7.00 -12.55
CA LEU A 149 -13.78 7.95 -13.61
C LEU A 149 -14.97 8.22 -14.56
N PHE A 150 -15.72 7.18 -14.92
CA PHE A 150 -16.91 7.32 -15.75
C PHE A 150 -17.99 8.17 -15.05
N VAL A 151 -18.27 7.89 -13.79
CA VAL A 151 -19.24 8.67 -12.98
C VAL A 151 -18.77 10.12 -12.85
N PHE A 152 -17.48 10.34 -12.58
CA PHE A 152 -16.89 11.67 -12.52
C PHE A 152 -17.08 12.44 -13.84
N ALA A 153 -16.72 11.84 -14.97
CA ALA A 153 -16.86 12.45 -16.29
C ALA A 153 -18.33 12.74 -16.63
N TYR A 154 -19.23 11.80 -16.31
CA TYR A 154 -20.66 11.96 -16.54
C TYR A 154 -21.23 13.18 -15.80
N PHE A 155 -20.95 13.33 -14.50
CA PHE A 155 -21.41 14.49 -13.73
C PHE A 155 -20.73 15.79 -14.16
N PHE A 156 -19.43 15.73 -14.47
CA PHE A 156 -18.68 16.89 -14.94
C PHE A 156 -19.28 17.51 -16.21
N VAL A 157 -19.68 16.66 -17.17
CA VAL A 157 -20.31 17.08 -18.42
C VAL A 157 -21.77 17.49 -18.19
N THR A 158 -22.57 16.66 -17.52
CA THR A 158 -24.02 16.88 -17.36
C THR A 158 -24.34 18.11 -16.50
N ARG A 159 -23.48 18.44 -15.53
CA ARG A 159 -23.64 19.64 -14.69
C ARG A 159 -22.97 20.89 -15.27
N HIS A 160 -22.43 20.83 -16.48
CA HIS A 160 -21.75 21.96 -17.14
C HIS A 160 -20.66 22.62 -16.29
N ILE A 161 -19.91 21.82 -15.51
CA ILE A 161 -18.85 22.32 -14.61
C ILE A 161 -17.70 22.97 -15.42
N TYR A 162 -17.55 22.58 -16.68
CA TYR A 162 -16.60 23.18 -17.62
C TYR A 162 -16.98 24.60 -18.08
N ALA A 163 -18.18 25.09 -17.78
CA ALA A 163 -18.65 26.39 -18.27
C ALA A 163 -17.95 27.58 -17.61
N HIS A 164 -17.47 27.43 -16.37
CA HIS A 164 -16.75 28.48 -15.65
C HIS A 164 -15.34 28.04 -15.28
N LEU A 165 -14.35 28.92 -15.50
CA LEU A 165 -12.97 28.65 -15.13
C LEU A 165 -12.82 28.41 -13.62
N SER A 166 -13.61 29.13 -12.79
CA SER A 166 -13.60 28.94 -11.34
C SER A 166 -14.01 27.53 -10.93
N THR A 167 -15.07 26.96 -11.51
CA THR A 167 -15.54 25.61 -11.19
C THR A 167 -14.60 24.51 -11.68
N VAL A 168 -13.93 24.73 -12.82
CA VAL A 168 -12.87 23.84 -13.30
C VAL A 168 -11.67 23.84 -12.34
N LEU A 169 -11.21 25.02 -11.93
CA LEU A 169 -10.10 25.15 -10.97
C LEU A 169 -10.46 24.58 -9.59
N LEU A 170 -11.69 24.82 -9.11
CA LEU A 170 -12.20 24.22 -7.87
C LEU A 170 -12.12 22.69 -7.94
N THR A 171 -12.64 22.09 -9.02
CA THR A 171 -12.58 20.64 -9.23
C THR A 171 -11.14 20.13 -9.23
N ALA A 172 -10.23 20.83 -9.91
CA ALA A 172 -8.83 20.43 -9.98
C ALA A 172 -8.15 20.48 -8.59
N PHE A 173 -8.37 21.57 -7.83
CA PHE A 173 -7.78 21.71 -6.49
C PHE A 173 -8.41 20.75 -5.47
N ASP A 174 -9.70 20.44 -5.57
CA ASP A 174 -10.34 19.42 -4.74
C ASP A 174 -9.75 18.03 -5.04
N CYS A 175 -9.51 17.68 -6.31
CA CYS A 175 -8.84 16.43 -6.69
C CYS A 175 -7.40 16.36 -6.14
N ILE A 176 -6.62 17.45 -6.24
CA ILE A 176 -5.25 17.51 -5.69
C ILE A 176 -5.26 17.40 -4.16
N GLY A 177 -6.17 18.13 -3.50
CA GLY A 177 -6.33 18.09 -2.05
C GLY A 177 -6.77 16.72 -1.55
N LEU A 178 -7.67 16.05 -2.27
CA LEU A 178 -8.10 14.67 -2.00
C LEU A 178 -6.92 13.70 -2.14
N TYR A 179 -6.11 13.85 -3.19
CA TYR A 179 -4.92 13.03 -3.40
C TYR A 179 -3.89 13.19 -2.27
N PHE A 180 -3.56 14.42 -1.86
CA PHE A 180 -2.66 14.64 -0.73
C PHE A 180 -3.22 14.12 0.59
N SER A 181 -4.52 14.29 0.83
CA SER A 181 -5.19 13.75 2.01
C SER A 181 -5.19 12.21 2.00
N PHE A 182 -5.33 11.58 0.83
CA PHE A 182 -5.21 10.14 0.68
C PHE A 182 -3.79 9.64 0.99
N LEU A 183 -2.75 10.33 0.51
CA LEU A 183 -1.35 9.99 0.85
C LEU A 183 -1.07 10.14 2.35
N LEU A 184 -1.60 11.19 2.99
CA LEU A 184 -1.56 11.35 4.44
C LEU A 184 -2.27 10.19 5.13
N LEU A 185 -3.43 9.78 4.64
CA LEU A 185 -4.18 8.66 5.22
C LEU A 185 -3.38 7.35 5.12
N GLN A 186 -2.71 7.08 3.99
CA GLN A 186 -1.82 5.93 3.86
C GLN A 186 -0.69 5.94 4.90
N LYS A 187 -0.03 7.09 5.08
CA LYS A 187 1.01 7.25 6.12
C LYS A 187 0.45 7.06 7.53
N SER A 188 -0.77 7.52 7.80
CA SER A 188 -1.46 7.29 9.09
C SER A 188 -1.69 5.80 9.41
N LEU A 189 -1.73 4.96 8.37
CA LEU A 189 -1.92 3.52 8.43
C LEU A 189 -0.59 2.75 8.37
N ASN A 190 0.56 3.43 8.38
CA ASN A 190 1.89 2.85 8.13
C ASN A 190 1.99 2.12 6.78
N ILE A 191 1.23 2.57 5.78
CA ILE A 191 1.31 2.05 4.42
C ILE A 191 2.30 2.92 3.64
N HIS A 192 3.49 2.37 3.40
CA HIS A 192 4.55 3.03 2.65
C HIS A 192 4.40 2.76 1.15
N THR A 193 4.16 3.81 0.36
CA THR A 193 4.11 3.75 -1.10
C THR A 193 5.21 4.61 -1.71
N ALA A 194 5.74 4.22 -2.87
CA ALA A 194 6.79 4.98 -3.55
C ALA A 194 6.37 6.44 -3.85
N ALA A 195 5.09 6.65 -4.16
CA ALA A 195 4.53 7.98 -4.35
C ALA A 195 4.55 8.81 -3.05
N SER A 196 4.12 8.21 -1.92
CA SER A 196 4.09 8.89 -0.63
C SER A 196 5.49 9.26 -0.14
N GLU A 197 6.48 8.36 -0.26
CA GLU A 197 7.86 8.67 0.13
C GLU A 197 8.49 9.75 -0.74
N ARG A 198 8.28 9.68 -2.06
CA ARG A 198 8.81 10.69 -2.99
C ARG A 198 8.23 12.08 -2.71
N VAL A 199 6.93 12.17 -2.47
CA VAL A 199 6.27 13.46 -2.19
C VAL A 199 6.63 13.96 -0.80
N CYS A 200 6.73 13.07 0.20
CA CYS A 200 7.10 13.46 1.56
C CYS A 200 8.53 14.01 1.64
N GLY A 201 9.47 13.46 0.86
CA GLY A 201 10.86 13.90 0.86
C GLY A 201 11.14 15.25 0.19
N ILE A 202 10.14 15.96 -0.34
CA ILE A 202 10.35 17.23 -1.08
C ILE A 202 10.77 18.38 -0.16
N LEU A 203 10.18 18.52 1.03
CA LEU A 203 10.63 19.53 2.02
C LEU A 203 11.64 18.95 2.99
N GLU A 204 11.35 17.77 3.55
CA GLU A 204 12.18 17.15 4.58
C GLU A 204 12.00 15.63 4.54
N GLN A 205 13.10 14.87 4.45
CA GLN A 205 13.02 13.41 4.46
C GLN A 205 12.47 12.91 5.80
N GLY A 206 11.37 12.15 5.76
CA GLY A 206 10.70 11.61 6.95
C GLY A 206 9.88 12.63 7.75
N GLY A 207 9.80 13.90 7.32
CA GLY A 207 9.09 14.95 8.06
C GLY A 207 7.59 14.66 8.25
N CYS A 208 6.94 14.00 7.29
CA CYS A 208 5.54 13.60 7.42
C CYS A 208 5.35 12.56 8.53
N ASP A 209 6.22 11.55 8.60
CA ASP A 209 6.09 10.46 9.57
C ASP A 209 6.25 10.99 11.00
N SER A 210 7.21 11.89 11.21
CA SER A 210 7.43 12.58 12.49
C SER A 210 6.19 13.37 12.94
N ILE A 211 5.57 14.14 12.04
CA ILE A 211 4.38 14.95 12.38
C ILE A 211 3.15 14.07 12.62
N MET A 212 2.98 13.00 11.84
CA MET A 212 1.83 12.12 11.95
C MET A 212 1.80 11.33 13.26
N GLN A 213 2.96 11.03 13.86
CA GLN A 213 3.04 10.32 15.14
C GLN A 213 2.74 11.20 16.36
N LEU A 214 2.76 12.53 16.22
CA LEU A 214 2.47 13.44 17.33
C LEU A 214 1.01 13.33 17.78
N LYS A 215 0.74 13.45 19.10
CA LYS A 215 -0.65 13.49 19.64
C LYS A 215 -1.51 14.57 18.98
N VAL A 216 -0.87 15.65 18.54
CA VAL A 216 -1.50 16.80 17.86
C VAL A 216 -2.01 16.44 16.46
N SER A 217 -1.55 15.32 15.88
CA SER A 217 -2.08 14.79 14.61
C SER A 217 -3.51 14.23 14.73
N LYS A 218 -4.04 14.15 15.96
CA LYS A 218 -5.41 13.72 16.27
C LYS A 218 -6.23 14.87 16.86
N LEU A 219 -7.32 15.22 16.18
CA LEU A 219 -8.40 16.03 16.70
C LEU A 219 -9.12 15.27 17.83
N PHE A 220 -9.19 15.91 19.02
CA PHE A 220 -9.72 15.34 20.26
C PHE A 220 -9.08 13.99 20.69
N GLY A 221 -7.90 13.65 20.17
CA GLY A 221 -7.25 12.35 20.45
C GLY A 221 -7.91 11.15 19.75
N VAL A 222 -8.98 11.36 18.99
CA VAL A 222 -9.89 10.31 18.45
C VAL A 222 -9.90 10.29 16.92
N PHE A 223 -9.86 11.47 16.27
CA PHE A 223 -9.96 11.63 14.82
C PHE A 223 -8.63 12.12 14.26
N SER A 224 -8.05 11.46 13.26
CA SER A 224 -6.82 12.01 12.65
C SER A 224 -7.15 13.20 11.75
N TRP A 225 -6.31 14.25 11.71
CA TRP A 225 -6.47 15.34 10.75
C TRP A 225 -6.43 14.85 9.29
N SER A 226 -5.76 13.71 9.03
CA SER A 226 -5.77 13.06 7.71
C SER A 226 -7.16 12.53 7.32
N GLU A 227 -7.93 11.99 8.28
CA GLU A 227 -9.31 11.53 8.07
C GLU A 227 -10.24 12.72 7.82
N VAL A 228 -10.06 13.81 8.57
CA VAL A 228 -10.82 15.05 8.40
C VAL A 228 -10.56 15.67 7.02
N GLY A 229 -9.30 15.74 6.59
CA GLY A 229 -8.93 16.24 5.26
C GLY A 229 -9.52 15.38 4.14
N PHE A 230 -9.41 14.05 4.25
CA PHE A 230 -9.98 13.13 3.25
C PHE A 230 -11.50 13.25 3.15
N GLY A 231 -12.20 13.34 4.29
CA GLY A 231 -13.64 13.57 4.33
C GLY A 231 -14.03 14.93 3.74
N TYR A 232 -13.28 15.99 4.05
CA TYR A 232 -13.51 17.33 3.52
C TYR A 232 -13.41 17.36 1.98
N PHE A 233 -12.26 17.00 1.40
CA PHE A 233 -12.11 17.07 -0.06
C PHE A 233 -13.03 16.08 -0.79
N GLY A 234 -13.30 14.91 -0.19
CA GLY A 234 -14.22 13.92 -0.77
C GLY A 234 -15.65 14.45 -0.87
N ILE A 235 -16.20 14.96 0.24
CA ILE A 235 -17.55 15.52 0.26
C ILE A 235 -17.63 16.82 -0.54
N SER A 236 -16.60 17.68 -0.51
CA SER A 236 -16.54 18.89 -1.35
C SER A 236 -16.62 18.55 -2.84
N LEU A 237 -15.81 17.59 -3.29
CA LEU A 237 -15.79 17.15 -4.69
C LEU A 237 -17.12 16.54 -5.12
N VAL A 238 -17.69 15.64 -4.31
CA VAL A 238 -18.99 15.02 -4.60
C VAL A 238 -20.11 16.05 -4.63
N THR A 239 -20.12 16.98 -3.68
CA THR A 239 -21.13 18.05 -3.60
C THR A 239 -21.02 18.97 -4.81
N LEU A 240 -19.79 19.36 -5.20
CA LEU A 240 -19.55 20.17 -6.40
C LEU A 240 -20.06 19.46 -7.66
N LEU A 241 -19.82 18.15 -7.79
CA LEU A 241 -20.22 17.35 -8.95
C LEU A 241 -21.72 17.06 -9.03
N ILE A 242 -22.40 16.81 -7.90
CA ILE A 242 -23.81 16.41 -7.89
C ILE A 242 -24.73 17.61 -7.70
N PHE A 243 -24.34 18.58 -6.88
CA PHE A 243 -25.14 19.70 -6.41
C PHE A 243 -24.39 21.04 -6.56
N PRO A 244 -24.10 21.50 -7.80
CA PRO A 244 -23.35 22.74 -8.03
C PRO A 244 -24.04 24.01 -7.47
N HIS A 245 -25.35 23.96 -7.18
CA HIS A 245 -26.06 25.04 -6.51
C HIS A 245 -25.57 25.29 -5.06
N LEU A 246 -24.86 24.33 -4.46
CA LEU A 246 -24.30 24.42 -3.10
C LEU A 246 -22.87 25.02 -3.05
N LEU A 247 -22.37 25.55 -4.17
CA LEU A 247 -21.05 26.20 -4.24
C LEU A 247 -20.86 27.34 -3.21
N PRO A 248 -21.84 28.22 -2.95
CA PRO A 248 -21.70 29.23 -1.90
C PRO A 248 -21.51 28.64 -0.49
N GLN A 249 -22.20 27.54 -0.18
CA GLN A 249 -22.11 26.82 1.09
C GLN A 249 -20.75 26.13 1.22
N LEU A 250 -20.23 25.53 0.14
CA LEU A 250 -18.87 24.98 0.09
C LEU A 250 -17.81 26.06 0.32
N ALA A 251 -18.01 27.26 -0.22
CA ALA A 251 -17.12 28.40 0.00
C ALA A 251 -17.07 28.80 1.49
N LEU A 252 -18.22 28.82 2.17
CA LEU A 252 -18.26 29.06 3.62
C LEU A 252 -17.52 27.98 4.41
N CYS A 253 -17.75 26.71 4.09
CA CYS A 253 -17.02 25.60 4.72
C CYS A 253 -15.50 25.74 4.52
N ASN A 254 -15.05 26.12 3.32
CA ASN A 254 -13.64 26.39 3.05
C ASN A 254 -13.08 27.52 3.92
N VAL A 255 -13.81 28.62 4.07
CA VAL A 255 -13.42 29.74 4.95
C VAL A 255 -13.27 29.28 6.40
N CYS A 256 -14.18 28.43 6.90
CA CYS A 256 -14.07 27.85 8.24
C CYS A 256 -12.82 26.98 8.44
N CYS A 257 -12.25 26.42 7.37
CA CYS A 257 -11.02 25.63 7.42
C CYS A 257 -9.73 26.48 7.43
N LEU A 258 -9.77 27.74 7.00
CA LEU A 258 -8.57 28.58 6.88
C LEU A 258 -7.85 28.84 8.22
N PRO A 259 -8.54 29.10 9.36
CA PRO A 259 -7.86 29.28 10.64
C PRO A 259 -6.99 28.08 11.04
N TYR A 260 -7.43 26.86 10.71
CA TYR A 260 -6.64 25.65 10.95
C TYR A 260 -5.34 25.64 10.15
N THR A 261 -5.34 26.15 8.90
CA THR A 261 -4.12 26.19 8.08
C THR A 261 -3.04 27.06 8.72
N VAL A 262 -3.43 28.23 9.25
CA VAL A 262 -2.51 29.17 9.92
C VAL A 262 -1.93 28.53 11.18
N TRP A 263 -2.80 27.91 11.99
CA TRP A 263 -2.38 27.20 13.19
C TRP A 263 -1.45 26.03 12.88
N SER A 264 -1.71 25.27 11.81
CA SER A 264 -0.91 24.13 11.41
C SER A 264 0.51 24.52 10.94
N ILE A 265 0.65 25.59 10.15
CA ILE A 265 1.97 26.14 9.79
C ILE A 265 2.72 26.62 11.02
N TRP A 266 2.06 27.37 11.89
CA TRP A 266 2.66 27.86 13.13
C TRP A 266 3.18 26.71 13.99
N TYR A 267 2.38 25.65 14.14
CA TYR A 267 2.77 24.47 14.92
C TYR A 267 3.98 23.75 14.33
N GLN A 268 4.00 23.51 13.00
CA GLN A 268 5.11 22.84 12.33
C GLN A 268 6.41 23.64 12.48
N ARG A 269 6.36 24.96 12.24
CA ARG A 269 7.52 25.84 12.30
C ARG A 269 8.07 26.04 13.71
N PHE A 270 7.22 26.31 14.69
CA PHE A 270 7.65 26.79 16.01
C PHE A 270 7.66 25.73 17.11
N ARG A 271 6.93 24.63 16.95
CA ARG A 271 6.79 23.62 18.01
C ARG A 271 7.29 22.25 17.61
N ALA A 272 6.95 21.79 16.40
CA ALA A 272 7.42 20.50 15.91
C ALA A 272 8.85 20.56 15.35
N HIS A 273 9.27 21.71 14.82
CA HIS A 273 10.56 21.89 14.13
C HIS A 273 10.80 20.91 12.97
N HIS A 274 9.71 20.35 12.42
CA HIS A 274 9.69 19.48 11.27
C HIS A 274 8.66 20.01 10.28
N TRP A 275 8.89 19.77 8.99
CA TRP A 275 8.00 20.15 7.91
C TRP A 275 7.36 18.92 7.28
N CYS A 276 6.03 18.90 7.20
CA CYS A 276 5.32 17.86 6.45
C CYS A 276 4.89 18.43 5.09
N THR A 277 5.55 17.99 4.02
CA THR A 277 5.21 18.42 2.65
C THR A 277 3.74 18.18 2.34
N LEU A 278 3.19 17.03 2.73
CA LEU A 278 1.80 16.69 2.44
C LEU A 278 0.81 17.60 3.19
N CYS A 279 1.09 17.94 4.46
CA CYS A 279 0.26 18.89 5.21
C CYS A 279 0.32 20.29 4.60
N VAL A 280 1.51 20.77 4.23
CA VAL A 280 1.68 22.05 3.54
C VAL A 280 0.97 22.03 2.19
N GLY A 281 1.03 20.93 1.44
CA GLY A 281 0.29 20.75 0.18
C GLY A 281 -1.23 20.84 0.36
N VAL A 282 -1.78 20.20 1.39
CA VAL A 282 -3.21 20.33 1.76
C VAL A 282 -3.57 21.78 2.12
N GLN A 283 -2.70 22.48 2.84
CA GLN A 283 -2.96 23.88 3.21
C GLN A 283 -2.91 24.80 2.00
N SER A 284 -1.92 24.61 1.11
CA SER A 284 -1.82 25.35 -0.15
C SER A 284 -3.05 25.14 -1.04
N THR A 285 -3.57 23.91 -1.11
CA THR A 285 -4.81 23.63 -1.86
C THR A 285 -6.03 24.29 -1.23
N LEU A 286 -6.16 24.33 0.10
CA LEU A 286 -7.25 25.07 0.78
C LEU A 286 -7.22 26.57 0.47
N TRP A 287 -6.03 27.19 0.44
CA TRP A 287 -5.88 28.60 0.04
C TRP A 287 -6.17 28.83 -1.44
N ALA A 288 -5.73 27.92 -2.32
CA ALA A 288 -6.04 27.99 -3.74
C ALA A 288 -7.56 27.89 -3.99
N LEU A 289 -8.25 27.00 -3.29
CA LEU A 289 -9.71 26.90 -3.29
C LEU A 289 -10.37 28.20 -2.83
N PHE A 290 -9.91 28.80 -1.73
CA PHE A 290 -10.42 30.09 -1.25
C PHE A 290 -10.34 31.17 -2.32
N PHE A 291 -9.19 31.32 -2.98
CA PHE A 291 -9.04 32.31 -4.06
C PHE A 291 -9.91 32.00 -5.28
N CYS A 292 -10.13 30.71 -5.59
CA CYS A 292 -11.06 30.31 -6.66
C CYS A 292 -12.53 30.64 -6.29
N TYR A 293 -12.94 30.40 -5.04
CA TYR A 293 -14.26 30.78 -4.54
C TYR A 293 -14.47 32.29 -4.56
N LEU A 294 -13.45 33.05 -4.16
CA LEU A 294 -13.45 34.51 -4.18
C LEU A 294 -13.53 35.06 -5.60
N GLY A 295 -12.66 34.58 -6.50
CA GLY A 295 -12.61 35.00 -7.91
C GLY A 295 -13.86 34.61 -8.70
N GLY A 296 -14.51 33.50 -8.33
CA GLY A 296 -15.80 33.08 -8.90
C GLY A 296 -17.02 33.82 -8.35
N GLY A 297 -16.87 34.67 -7.32
CA GLY A 297 -17.98 35.43 -6.73
C GLY A 297 -18.96 34.59 -5.89
N TRP A 298 -18.61 33.33 -5.59
CA TRP A 298 -19.48 32.39 -4.86
C TRP A 298 -19.69 32.82 -3.40
N LEU A 299 -18.69 33.44 -2.78
CA LEU A 299 -18.77 33.98 -1.40
C LEU A 299 -19.80 35.09 -1.24
N ARG A 300 -20.12 35.85 -2.31
CA ARG A 300 -21.11 36.93 -2.24
C ARG A 300 -22.54 36.40 -2.10
N HIS A 301 -22.79 35.19 -2.59
CA HIS A 301 -24.09 34.53 -2.58
C HIS A 301 -24.26 33.57 -1.39
N ALA A 302 -23.32 33.60 -0.45
CA ALA A 302 -23.31 32.71 0.70
C ALA A 302 -24.34 33.10 1.79
N PHE A 303 -24.83 34.33 1.76
CA PHE A 303 -25.83 34.86 2.69
C PHE A 303 -27.14 35.17 1.95
N PRO A 304 -28.32 34.85 2.53
CA PRO A 304 -28.55 34.29 3.86
C PRO A 304 -28.22 32.79 4.00
N LEU A 305 -27.94 32.35 5.23
CA LEU A 305 -27.64 30.94 5.52
C LEU A 305 -28.88 30.07 5.30
N HIS A 306 -28.84 29.21 4.29
CA HIS A 306 -29.89 28.22 4.02
C HIS A 306 -29.70 26.96 4.88
N ILE A 307 -30.79 26.20 5.08
CA ILE A 307 -30.78 24.91 5.80
C ILE A 307 -29.77 23.94 5.18
N ASP A 308 -29.54 24.05 3.86
CA ASP A 308 -28.55 23.24 3.13
C ASP A 308 -27.13 23.34 3.71
N PHE A 309 -26.77 24.48 4.32
CA PHE A 309 -25.48 24.63 5.00
C PHE A 309 -25.38 23.71 6.23
N LEU A 310 -26.44 23.62 7.03
CA LEU A 310 -26.48 22.72 8.19
C LEU A 310 -26.45 21.25 7.74
N THR A 311 -27.20 20.93 6.68
CA THR A 311 -27.18 19.59 6.07
C THR A 311 -25.80 19.22 5.58
N LEU A 312 -25.09 20.15 4.92
CA LEU A 312 -23.73 19.95 4.42
C LEU A 312 -22.74 19.70 5.56
N ILE A 313 -22.82 20.47 6.65
CA ILE A 313 -22.01 20.23 7.86
C ILE A 313 -22.30 18.83 8.43
N ALA A 314 -23.57 18.44 8.52
CA ALA A 314 -23.94 17.11 9.01
C ALA A 314 -23.36 15.99 8.13
N VAL A 315 -23.34 16.18 6.80
CA VAL A 315 -22.72 15.24 5.85
C VAL A 315 -21.20 15.16 6.05
N TYR A 316 -20.50 16.28 6.25
CA TYR A 316 -19.07 16.26 6.58
C TYR A 316 -18.79 15.51 7.88
N VAL A 317 -19.56 15.78 8.94
CA VAL A 317 -19.42 15.11 10.23
C VAL A 317 -19.67 13.60 10.08
N PHE A 318 -20.74 13.22 9.39
CA PHE A 318 -21.04 11.82 9.10
C PHE A 318 -19.90 11.14 8.34
N ALA A 319 -19.37 11.78 7.30
CA ALA A 319 -18.29 11.22 6.50
C ALA A 319 -17.03 10.96 7.35
N VAL A 320 -16.63 11.93 8.19
CA VAL A 320 -15.47 11.77 9.08
C VAL A 320 -15.70 10.66 10.11
N LEU A 321 -16.91 10.56 10.69
CA LEU A 321 -17.26 9.47 11.61
C LEU A 321 -17.22 8.11 10.92
N PHE A 322 -17.76 8.02 9.70
CA PHE A 322 -17.77 6.79 8.91
C PHE A 322 -16.36 6.34 8.53
N ILE A 323 -15.51 7.27 8.09
CA ILE A 323 -14.09 7.01 7.80
C ILE A 323 -13.37 6.53 9.07
N ASN A 324 -13.55 7.22 10.19
CA ASN A 324 -12.92 6.83 11.45
C ASN A 324 -13.36 5.42 11.90
N TYR A 325 -14.66 5.12 11.80
CA TYR A 325 -15.20 3.80 12.15
C TYR A 325 -14.64 2.68 11.26
N THR A 326 -14.66 2.87 9.94
CA THR A 326 -14.13 1.88 8.98
C THR A 326 -12.64 1.64 9.21
N LEU A 327 -11.84 2.69 9.40
CA LEU A 327 -10.41 2.55 9.67
C LEU A 327 -10.11 1.87 11.00
N ARG A 328 -10.93 2.07 12.03
CA ARG A 328 -10.81 1.32 13.29
C ARG A 328 -11.08 -0.16 13.10
N ILE A 329 -12.08 -0.52 12.29
CA ILE A 329 -12.32 -1.92 11.92
C ILE A 329 -11.10 -2.48 11.20
N PHE A 330 -10.55 -1.75 10.23
CA PHE A 330 -9.34 -2.20 9.53
C PHE A 330 -8.13 -2.38 10.45
N LYS A 331 -7.94 -1.48 11.43
CA LYS A 331 -6.86 -1.60 12.43
C LYS A 331 -7.09 -2.73 13.43
N ASN A 332 -8.34 -3.07 13.71
CA ASN A 332 -8.73 -4.11 14.66
C ASN A 332 -8.91 -5.49 14.01
N LEU A 333 -8.88 -5.58 12.67
CA LEU A 333 -8.74 -6.87 12.00
C LEU A 333 -7.46 -7.52 12.52
N PRO A 334 -7.50 -8.80 12.94
CA PRO A 334 -6.31 -9.49 13.41
C PRO A 334 -5.29 -9.50 12.27
N ASN A 335 -4.29 -8.62 12.37
CA ASN A 335 -3.10 -8.70 11.55
C ASN A 335 -2.46 -10.04 11.86
N HIS A 336 -2.60 -11.01 10.97
CA HIS A 336 -1.82 -12.27 10.97
C HIS A 336 -0.31 -12.04 10.77
N GLU A 337 0.17 -10.81 10.94
CA GLU A 337 1.51 -10.35 10.55
C GLU A 337 2.34 -9.77 11.70
N LYS A 338 2.02 -10.10 12.96
CA LYS A 338 2.91 -9.84 14.10
C LYS A 338 3.12 -11.08 14.95
N ASN A 339 3.99 -11.97 14.46
CA ASN A 339 4.84 -12.80 15.32
C ASN A 339 6.00 -13.40 14.51
N THR A 340 7.02 -12.59 14.27
CA THR A 340 8.40 -13.06 14.10
C THR A 340 9.30 -12.07 14.83
N GLY A 341 9.46 -12.31 16.13
CA GLY A 341 10.28 -11.52 17.04
C GLY A 341 10.64 -12.35 18.26
N THR A 342 11.22 -13.53 18.01
CA THR A 342 12.04 -14.29 18.95
C THR A 342 13.08 -15.04 18.14
#